data_AF-A0A7T8QW09-F1
#
_entry.id   AF-A0A7T8QW09-F1
#
_cell.length_a   1.000
_cell.length_b   1.000
_cell.length_c   1.000
_cell.angle_alpha   90.00
_cell.angle_beta   90.00
_cell.angle_gamma   90.00
#
_symmetry.space_group_name_H-M   'P 1'
#
loop_
_entity.id
_entity.type
_entity.pdbx_description
1 polymer ?
#
loop_
_entity_poly.entity_id
_entity_poly.type
_entity_poly.pdbx_seq_one_letter_code
_entity_poly.pdbx_strand_id
1 'polypeptide(L)' 'ARFTVTSVTRRDYKRPLQIAAFLNELNAGFRLLNLKNDGLRKKFDSLKYDIKKVEGVVYDLSIRNFYNEEDPK' A
#
# COMPACT_ATOMS: atom_id res chain seq x y z
N ALA A 1 -4.19 -3.88 4.11
CA ALA A 1 -3.77 -4.90 3.13
C ALA A 1 -4.91 -5.66 2.40
N ARG A 2 -5.99 -6.09 3.07
CA ARG A 2 -7.01 -6.97 2.46
C ARG A 2 -7.67 -6.38 1.20
N PHE A 3 -7.99 -5.08 1.23
CA PHE A 3 -8.62 -4.38 0.12
C PHE A 3 -7.74 -4.33 -1.15
N THR A 4 -6.43 -4.19 -1.00
CA THR A 4 -5.47 -4.22 -2.11
C THR A 4 -5.56 -5.56 -2.87
N VAL A 5 -5.54 -6.68 -2.15
CA VAL A 5 -5.64 -8.02 -2.75
C VAL A 5 -6.97 -8.21 -3.46
N THR A 6 -8.08 -7.84 -2.81
CA THR A 6 -9.42 -7.94 -3.41
C THR A 6 -9.56 -7.06 -4.67
N SER A 7 -8.93 -5.89 -4.70
CA SER A 7 -8.97 -4.99 -5.86
C SER A 7 -8.22 -5.61 -7.05
N VAL A 8 -7.05 -6.20 -6.80
CA VAL A 8 -6.28 -6.92 -7.84
C VAL A 8 -7.04 -8.13 -8.38
N THR A 9 -7.71 -8.90 -7.52
CA THR A 9 -8.56 -10.03 -7.96
C THR A 9 -9.69 -9.56 -8.87
N ARG A 10 -10.21 -8.34 -8.66
CA ARG A 10 -11.26 -7.71 -9.48
C ARG A 10 -10.72 -7.00 -10.73
N ARG A 11 -9.43 -7.17 -11.06
CA ARG A 11 -8.73 -6.49 -12.17
C ARG A 11 -8.67 -4.96 -12.06
N ASP A 12 -8.87 -4.41 -10.87
CA ASP A 12 -8.65 -2.98 -10.62
C ASP A 12 -7.20 -2.77 -10.17
N TYR A 13 -6.33 -2.50 -11.14
CA TYR A 13 -4.89 -2.32 -10.92
C TYR A 13 -4.52 -0.87 -10.55
N LYS A 14 -5.43 0.09 -10.71
CA LYS A 14 -5.20 1.50 -10.34
C LYS A 14 -5.30 1.71 -8.83
N ARG A 15 -6.22 1.00 -8.15
CA ARG A 15 -6.40 1.12 -6.69
C ARG A 15 -5.20 0.71 -5.84
N PRO A 16 -4.47 -0.39 -6.14
CA PRO A 16 -3.25 -0.75 -5.42
C PRO A 16 -2.22 0.38 -5.34
N LEU A 17 -2.01 1.12 -6.43
CA LEU A 17 -1.13 2.29 -6.47
C LEU A 17 -1.60 3.41 -5.54
N GLN A 18 -2.90 3.75 -5.60
CA GLN A 18 -3.49 4.79 -4.74
C GLN A 18 -3.38 4.41 -3.25
N ILE A 19 -3.62 3.14 -2.92
CA ILE A 19 -3.51 2.64 -1.56
C ILE A 19 -2.05 2.70 -1.08
N ALA A 20 -1.08 2.35 -1.94
CA ALA A 20 0.34 2.42 -1.61
C ALA A 20 0.80 3.86 -1.35
N ALA A 21 0.41 4.81 -2.20
CA ALA A 21 0.70 6.23 -2.00
C ALA A 21 0.12 6.75 -0.67
N PHE A 22 -1.16 6.45 -0.40
CA PHE A 22 -1.83 6.84 0.84
C PHE A 22 -1.13 6.26 2.09
N LEU A 23 -0.75 4.98 2.06
CA LEU A 23 -0.05 4.35 3.18
C LEU A 23 1.33 4.96 3.42
N ASN A 24 2.03 5.38 2.36
CA ASN A 24 3.32 6.06 2.46
C ASN A 24 3.20 7.46 3.05
N GLU A 25 2.21 8.24 2.63
CA GLU A 25 1.90 9.55 3.23
C GLU A 25 1.53 9.41 4.72
N LEU A 26 0.70 8.43 5.06
CA LEU A 26 0.33 8.14 6.43
C LEU A 26 1.55 7.73 7.28
N ASN A 27 2.42 6.86 6.75
CA ASN A 27 3.67 6.47 7.41
C ASN A 27 4.61 7.66 7.62
N ALA A 28 4.72 8.57 6.65
CA ALA A 28 5.48 9.80 6.78
C ALA A 28 4.90 10.72 7.88
N GLY A 29 3.58 10.89 7.93
CA GLY A 29 2.89 11.66 8.96
C GLY A 29 3.11 11.10 10.38
N PHE A 30 3.02 9.78 10.56
CA PHE A 30 3.27 9.15 11.86
C PHE A 30 4.74 9.22 12.29
N ARG A 31 5.68 9.24 11.34
CA ARG A 31 7.11 9.47 11.63
C ARG A 31 7.35 10.89 12.15
N LEU A 32 6.64 11.87 11.62
CA LEU A 32 6.74 13.28 12.06
C LEU A 32 6.26 13.46 13.51
N LEU A 33 5.26 12.70 13.94
CA LEU A 33 4.72 12.77 15.30
C LEU A 33 5.71 12.33 16.40
N ASN A 34 6.86 11.74 16.03
CA ASN A 34 7.93 11.30 16.95
C ASN A 34 7.42 10.68 18.26
N LEU A 35 6.45 9.76 18.12
CA LEU A 35 5.78 9.14 19.26
C LEU A 35 6.80 8.40 20.13
N LYS A 36 6.81 8.72 21.43
CA LYS A 36 7.52 7.93 22.44
C LYS A 36 6.91 6.53 22.55
N ASN A 37 7.59 5.57 23.18
CA ASN A 37 7.13 4.19 23.32
C ASN A 37 5.79 4.10 24.09
N ASP A 38 4.69 4.24 23.36
CA ASP A 38 3.32 4.21 23.86
C ASP A 38 2.47 3.19 23.08
N GLY A 39 1.20 3.05 23.45
CA GLY A 39 0.29 2.12 22.79
C GLY A 39 0.08 2.43 21.29
N LEU A 40 0.22 3.70 20.89
CA LEU A 40 0.09 4.13 19.51
C LEU A 40 1.31 3.71 18.68
N ARG A 41 2.53 3.82 19.24
CA ARG A 41 3.77 3.30 18.64
C ARG A 41 3.67 1.81 18.33
N LYS A 42 3.16 1.01 19.26
CA LYS A 42 2.98 -0.45 19.07
C LYS A 42 2.01 -0.77 17.93
N LYS A 43 0.92 -0.02 17.78
CA LYS A 43 -0.01 -0.16 16.65
C LYS A 43 0.65 0.26 15.34
N PHE A 44 1.39 1.36 15.35
CA PHE A 44 2.12 1.84 14.18
C PHE A 44 3.21 0.86 13.72
N ASP A 45 3.96 0.24 14.63
CA ASP A 45 4.98 -0.75 14.28
C ASP A 45 4.40 -1.98 13.58
N SER A 46 3.11 -2.28 13.77
CA SER A 46 2.41 -3.33 13.03
C SER A 46 2.08 -2.93 11.58
N LEU A 47 1.87 -1.62 11.33
CA LEU A 47 1.53 -1.08 10.01
C LEU A 47 2.65 -1.31 8.99
N LYS A 48 3.91 -1.36 9.42
CA LYS A 48 5.05 -1.62 8.51
C LYS A 48 4.90 -2.94 7.74
N TYR A 49 4.27 -3.95 8.35
CA TYR A 49 4.04 -5.25 7.71
C TYR A 49 2.94 -5.15 6.65
N ASP A 50 1.90 -4.36 6.92
CA ASP A 50 0.86 -4.07 5.93
C ASP A 50 1.39 -3.28 4.74
N ILE A 51 2.27 -2.28 4.98
CA ILE A 51 2.93 -1.49 3.93
C ILE A 51 3.75 -2.42 3.04
N LYS A 52 4.64 -3.24 3.63
CA LYS A 52 5.48 -4.19 2.88
C LYS A 52 4.65 -5.15 2.04
N LYS A 53 3.50 -5.59 2.55
CA LYS A 53 2.57 -6.45 1.80
C LYS A 53 1.94 -5.73 0.61
N VAL A 54 1.53 -4.48 0.76
CA VAL A 54 0.95 -3.69 -0.34
C VAL A 54 2.00 -3.35 -1.39
N GLU A 55 3.22 -2.97 -0.98
CA GLU A 55 4.34 -2.72 -1.90
C GLU A 55 4.71 -3.96 -2.70
N GLY A 56 4.75 -5.14 -2.07
CA GLY A 56 4.98 -6.40 -2.78
C GLY A 56 3.93 -6.65 -3.88
N VAL A 57 2.66 -6.35 -3.60
CA VAL A 57 1.59 -6.47 -4.61
C VAL A 57 1.77 -5.45 -5.73
N VAL A 58 2.10 -4.19 -5.42
CA VAL A 58 2.34 -3.15 -6.44
C VAL A 58 3.54 -3.49 -7.31
N TYR A 59 4.60 -4.04 -6.70
CA TYR A 59 5.78 -4.54 -7.41
C TYR A 59 5.41 -5.67 -8.37
N ASP A 60 4.66 -6.67 -7.90
CA ASP A 60 4.18 -7.79 -8.73
C ASP A 60 3.33 -7.30 -9.91
N LEU A 61 2.52 -6.25 -9.72
CA LEU A 61 1.74 -5.63 -10.78
C LEU A 61 2.63 -4.89 -11.79
N SER A 62 3.68 -4.22 -11.29
CA SER A 62 4.61 -3.46 -12.11
C SER A 62 5.44 -4.34 -13.03
N ILE A 63 5.96 -5.46 -12.52
CA ILE A 63 6.75 -6.40 -13.33
C ILE A 63 5.88 -7.14 -14.37
N ARG A 64 4.58 -7.24 -14.12
CA ARG A 64 3.61 -7.88 -15.03
C ARG A 64 3.01 -6.90 -16.05
N ASN A 65 3.49 -5.66 -16.11
CA ASN A 65 3.02 -4.62 -17.05
C ASN A 65 1.53 -4.28 -16.98
N PHE A 66 0.84 -4.54 -15.87
CA PHE A 66 -0.59 -4.16 -15.70
C PHE A 66 -0.86 -2.64 -15.65
N TYR A 67 0.19 -1.82 -15.74
CA TYR A 67 0.12 -0.36 -15.84
C TYR A 67 0.32 0.17 -17.27
N ASN A 68 0.79 -0.68 -18.19
CA ASN A 68 1.14 -0.29 -19.56
C ASN A 68 0.07 -0.67 -20.60
N GLU A 69 -0.92 -1.47 -20.22
CA GLU A 69 -2.11 -1.69 -21.05
C GLU A 69 -3.16 -0.64 -20.69
N GLU A 70 -3.12 0.50 -21.39
CA GLU A 70 -4.37 1.19 -21.71
C GLU A 70 -5.20 0.21 -22.53
N ASP A 71 -6.13 -0.46 -21.87
CA ASP A 71 -7.15 -1.30 -22.50
C ASP A 71 -7.74 -0.51 -23.69
N PRO A 72 -7.48 -0.91 -24.95
CA PRO A 72 -8.13 -0.27 -26.08
C PRO A 72 -9.61 -0.62 -25.97
N LYS A 73 -10.42 0.42 -25.79
CA LYS A 73 -11.89 0.39 -25.74
C LYS A 73 -12.55 -0.69 -26.60
#